data_AF-A0A355F464-F1
#
_entry.id   AF-A0A355F464-F1
#
_cell.length_a   1.000
_cell.length_b   1.000
_cell.length_c   1.000
_cell.angle_alpha   90.00
_cell.angle_beta   90.00
_cell.angle_gamma   90.00
#
_symmetry.space_group_name_H-M   'P 1'
#
loop_
_entity.id
_entity.type
_entity.pdbx_description
1 polymer ?
#
loop_
_entity_poly.entity_id
_entity_poly.type
_entity_poly.pdbx_seq_one_letter_code
_entity_poly.pdbx_strand_id
1 'polypeptide(L)'
;MIGRVVGTSYRIVEKIGEGGMGAVYKALDQMLDREVALKAIRPELAREPEIVERFKAEAKTLARIHHPAIAHVFSFFYEGEELFLAMELVRGRPLSKVVAAGPIPWERAVALLASALDGIQVAHDAGVVHRDIKPENLIVTEAGSLKVTDFGIARVMGSGHLTRTGLLVGTLRYMSPEQIRGEEVDGRVDVYALGAVLYEMLTGRPPF
;
A
#
# COMPACT_ATOMS: atom_id res chain seq x y z
N MET A 1 20.46 -7.71 4.20
CA MET A 1 20.00 -6.42 3.63
C MET A 1 20.44 -5.22 4.45
N ILE A 2 20.33 -5.21 5.78
CA ILE A 2 20.75 -4.08 6.63
C ILE A 2 22.20 -3.68 6.35
N GLY A 3 22.47 -2.38 6.21
CA GLY A 3 23.78 -1.81 5.91
C GLY A 3 24.15 -1.79 4.42
N ARG A 4 23.45 -2.54 3.56
CA ARG A 4 23.67 -2.55 2.11
C ARG A 4 23.20 -1.23 1.50
N VAL A 5 23.96 -0.72 0.53
CA VAL A 5 23.53 0.37 -0.37
C VAL A 5 23.00 -0.26 -1.66
N VAL A 6 21.81 0.15 -2.09
CA VAL A 6 21.17 -0.29 -3.34
C VAL A 6 20.72 0.91 -4.17
N GLY A 7 20.58 0.73 -5.49
CA GLY A 7 20.15 1.82 -6.37
C GLY A 7 21.09 3.03 -6.32
N THR A 8 22.39 2.76 -6.16
CA THR A 8 23.51 3.72 -6.04
C THR A 8 23.57 4.57 -4.77
N SER A 9 22.48 4.74 -4.01
CA SER A 9 22.45 5.70 -2.89
C SER A 9 21.54 5.35 -1.72
N TYR A 10 20.72 4.30 -1.80
CA TYR A 10 19.80 3.94 -0.72
C TYR A 10 20.46 2.98 0.26
N ARG A 11 20.90 3.49 1.41
CA ARG A 11 21.46 2.68 2.49
C ARG A 11 20.35 2.10 3.36
N ILE A 12 20.19 0.79 3.39
CA ILE A 12 19.17 0.09 4.19
C ILE A 12 19.52 0.20 5.68
N VAL A 13 18.60 0.74 6.48
CA VAL A 13 18.79 1.00 7.91
C VAL A 13 18.13 -0.07 8.76
N GLU A 14 16.85 -0.34 8.53
CA GLU A 14 16.07 -1.30 9.32
C GLU A 14 14.93 -1.89 8.48
N LYS A 15 14.45 -3.07 8.86
CA LYS A 15 13.26 -3.67 8.25
C LYS A 15 12.03 -3.19 9.02
N ILE A 16 11.07 -2.58 8.31
CA ILE A 16 9.87 -1.99 8.93
C ILE A 16 8.60 -2.79 8.63
N GLY A 17 8.63 -3.69 7.65
CA GLY A 17 7.49 -4.54 7.34
C GLY A 17 7.82 -5.70 6.40
N GLU A 18 6.92 -6.66 6.31
CA GLU A 18 6.93 -7.73 5.33
C GLU A 18 5.49 -8.15 5.01
N GLY A 19 5.22 -8.42 3.74
CA GLY A 19 3.93 -8.93 3.28
C GLY A 19 4.05 -9.82 2.04
N GLY A 20 2.90 -10.05 1.39
CA GLY A 20 2.80 -10.92 0.21
C GLY A 20 3.68 -10.45 -0.95
N MET A 21 3.85 -9.15 -1.15
CA MET A 21 4.66 -8.60 -2.25
C MET A 21 6.15 -8.51 -1.96
N GLY A 22 6.56 -8.66 -0.69
CA GLY A 22 7.97 -8.55 -0.29
C GLY A 22 8.17 -7.80 1.02
N ALA A 23 9.41 -7.36 1.24
CA ALA A 23 9.83 -6.72 2.47
C ALA A 23 9.95 -5.20 2.28
N VAL A 24 9.57 -4.44 3.31
CA VAL A 24 9.72 -2.98 3.34
C VAL A 24 10.79 -2.64 4.36
N TYR A 25 11.74 -1.81 3.94
CA TYR A 25 12.84 -1.33 4.75
C TYR A 25 12.77 0.18 4.89
N LYS A 26 13.18 0.70 6.04
CA LYS A 26 13.61 2.09 6.13
C LYS A 26 15.01 2.19 5.54
N ALA A 27 15.23 3.15 4.66
CA ALA A 27 16.52 3.44 4.08
C ALA A 27 16.83 4.94 4.13
N LEU A 28 18.11 5.28 4.09
CA LEU A 28 18.58 6.65 3.89
C LEU A 28 18.97 6.82 2.41
N ASP A 29 18.29 7.71 1.71
CA ASP A 29 18.72 8.25 0.42
C ASP A 29 19.91 9.18 0.68
N GLN A 30 21.12 8.69 0.43
CA GLN A 30 22.36 9.41 0.76
C GLN A 30 22.64 10.59 -0.17
N MET A 31 22.02 10.62 -1.36
CA MET A 31 22.20 11.73 -2.29
C MET A 31 21.32 12.93 -1.92
N LEU A 32 20.11 12.67 -1.43
CA LEU A 32 19.15 13.71 -1.05
C LEU A 32 19.04 13.94 0.47
N ASP A 33 19.82 13.20 1.26
CA ASP A 33 19.84 13.23 2.73
C ASP A 33 18.44 13.12 3.37
N ARG A 34 17.68 12.10 2.96
CA ARG A 34 16.31 11.87 3.43
C ARG A 34 16.01 10.41 3.72
N GLU A 35 15.13 10.16 4.68
CA GLU A 35 14.64 8.81 4.94
C GLU A 35 13.53 8.42 3.97
N VAL A 36 13.57 7.19 3.48
CA VAL A 36 12.59 6.62 2.54
C VAL A 36 12.14 5.23 3.01
N ALA A 37 10.95 4.83 2.58
CA ALA A 37 10.54 3.44 2.63
C ALA A 37 10.97 2.77 1.32
N LEU A 38 11.65 1.64 1.43
CA LEU A 38 12.22 0.90 0.31
C LEU A 38 11.62 -0.50 0.30
N LYS A 39 10.75 -0.76 -0.66
CA LYS A 39 10.08 -2.05 -0.82
C LYS A 39 10.87 -2.93 -1.78
N ALA A 40 11.42 -4.02 -1.28
CA ALA A 40 12.06 -5.07 -2.05
C ALA A 40 10.98 -6.07 -2.47
N ILE A 41 10.77 -6.21 -3.78
CA ILE A 41 9.77 -7.12 -4.35
C ILE A 41 10.30 -8.55 -4.32
N ARG A 42 9.42 -9.51 -4.01
CA ARG A 42 9.77 -10.94 -3.99
C ARG A 42 10.36 -11.39 -5.34
N PRO A 43 11.46 -12.19 -5.36
CA PRO A 43 12.10 -12.63 -6.59
C PRO A 43 11.17 -13.39 -7.54
N GLU A 44 10.19 -14.13 -7.01
CA GLU A 44 9.22 -14.88 -7.81
C GLU A 44 8.39 -13.95 -8.69
N LEU A 45 7.98 -12.80 -8.16
CA LEU A 45 7.23 -11.77 -8.89
C LEU A 45 8.11 -10.97 -9.84
N ALA A 46 9.37 -10.73 -9.45
CA ALA A 46 10.33 -9.97 -10.25
C ALA A 46 10.77 -10.70 -11.53
N ARG A 47 10.56 -12.02 -11.59
CA ARG A 47 10.91 -12.88 -12.74
C ARG A 47 9.80 -13.02 -13.79
N GLU A 48 8.58 -12.56 -13.50
CA GLU A 48 7.45 -12.61 -14.43
C GLU A 48 7.36 -11.31 -15.25
N PRO A 49 7.73 -11.30 -16.55
CA PRO A 49 7.86 -10.05 -17.32
C PRO A 49 6.55 -9.28 -17.45
N GLU A 50 5.42 -9.97 -17.57
CA GLU A 50 4.09 -9.35 -17.67
C GLU A 50 3.71 -8.64 -16.37
N ILE A 51 4.01 -9.25 -15.21
CA ILE A 51 3.79 -8.63 -13.90
C ILE A 51 4.66 -7.40 -13.74
N VAL A 52 5.94 -7.50 -14.10
CA VAL A 52 6.90 -6.41 -14.02
C VAL A 52 6.50 -5.23 -14.90
N GLU A 53 6.06 -5.45 -16.13
CA GLU A 53 5.68 -4.37 -17.04
C GLU A 53 4.43 -3.62 -16.55
N ARG A 54 3.42 -4.35 -16.08
CA ARG A 54 2.24 -3.74 -15.45
C ARG A 54 2.63 -3.01 -14.15
N PHE A 55 3.54 -3.57 -13.36
CA PHE A 55 4.06 -2.92 -12.16
C PHE A 55 4.75 -1.59 -12.48
N LYS A 56 5.62 -1.59 -13.49
CA LYS A 56 6.29 -0.38 -13.97
C LYS A 56 5.30 0.66 -14.45
N ALA A 57 4.25 0.26 -15.16
CA ALA A 57 3.22 1.17 -15.64
C ALA A 57 2.48 1.84 -14.48
N GLU A 58 2.00 1.06 -13.50
CA GLU A 58 1.33 1.60 -12.31
C GLU A 58 2.26 2.49 -11.47
N ALA A 59 3.50 2.06 -11.23
CA ALA A 59 4.49 2.84 -10.49
C ALA A 59 4.82 4.18 -11.17
N LYS A 60 4.89 4.22 -12.50
CA LYS A 60 5.08 5.46 -13.27
C LYS A 60 3.90 6.42 -13.13
N THR A 61 2.67 5.90 -13.11
CA THR A 61 1.47 6.72 -12.89
C THR A 61 1.43 7.25 -11.47
N LEU A 62 1.67 6.39 -10.47
CA LEU A 62 1.73 6.78 -9.06
C LEU A 62 2.82 7.81 -8.76
N ALA A 63 3.99 7.70 -9.40
CA ALA A 63 5.07 8.68 -9.27
C ALA A 63 4.69 10.09 -9.77
N ARG A 64 3.63 10.23 -10.57
CA ARG A 64 3.10 11.54 -11.01
C ARG A 64 2.01 12.09 -10.10
N ILE A 65 1.51 11.28 -9.17
CA ILE A 65 0.47 11.70 -8.23
C ILE A 65 1.14 12.39 -7.04
N HIS A 66 0.74 13.64 -6.83
CA HIS A 66 1.10 14.44 -5.67
C HIS A 66 -0.17 14.78 -4.89
N HIS A 67 -0.43 14.04 -3.83
CA HIS A 67 -1.59 14.29 -2.97
C HIS A 67 -1.23 14.05 -1.49
N PRO A 68 -1.66 14.91 -0.54
CA PRO A 68 -1.35 14.75 0.88
C PRO A 68 -1.80 13.43 1.50
N ALA A 69 -2.81 12.78 0.91
CA ALA A 69 -3.34 11.50 1.37
C ALA A 69 -2.76 10.27 0.64
N ILE A 70 -1.80 10.44 -0.27
CA ILE A 70 -1.12 9.33 -0.96
C ILE A 70 0.37 9.38 -0.64
N ALA A 71 0.96 8.25 -0.26
CA ALA A 71 2.41 8.13 -0.14
C ALA A 71 3.07 8.24 -1.51
N HIS A 72 4.00 9.18 -1.63
CA HIS A 72 4.61 9.46 -2.92
C HIS A 72 5.62 8.38 -3.32
N VAL A 73 5.64 8.03 -4.61
CA VAL A 73 6.61 7.10 -5.19
C VAL A 73 7.76 7.90 -5.79
N PHE A 74 8.98 7.70 -5.29
CA PHE A 74 10.15 8.44 -5.76
C PHE A 74 10.83 7.77 -6.96
N SER A 75 11.06 6.46 -6.88
CA SER A 75 11.80 5.77 -7.93
C SER A 75 11.55 4.27 -7.90
N PHE A 76 11.80 3.64 -9.04
CA PHE A 76 11.74 2.21 -9.25
C PHE A 76 13.00 1.76 -9.97
N PHE A 77 13.69 0.74 -9.46
CA PHE A 77 14.98 0.32 -10.00
C PHE A 77 15.29 -1.15 -9.72
N TYR A 78 16.27 -1.68 -10.45
CA TYR A 78 16.85 -2.99 -10.23
C TYR A 78 18.19 -2.88 -9.52
N GLU A 79 18.50 -3.88 -8.70
CA GLU A 79 19.82 -4.12 -8.13
C GLU A 79 20.15 -5.61 -8.36
N GLY A 80 20.87 -5.90 -9.44
CA GLY A 80 20.97 -7.28 -9.94
C GLY A 80 19.60 -7.79 -10.42
N GLU A 81 19.16 -8.93 -9.90
CA GLU A 81 17.82 -9.50 -10.17
C GLU A 81 16.73 -8.96 -9.23
N GLU A 82 17.10 -8.24 -8.17
CA GLU A 82 16.16 -7.74 -7.19
C GLU A 82 15.53 -6.44 -7.64
N LEU A 83 14.23 -6.30 -7.38
CA LEU A 83 13.44 -5.15 -7.78
C LEU A 83 13.03 -4.32 -6.57
N PHE A 84 13.25 -3.01 -6.66
CA PHE A 84 13.01 -2.08 -5.56
C PHE A 84 12.09 -0.94 -5.97
N LEU A 85 11.23 -0.54 -5.04
CA LEU A 85 10.39 0.66 -5.12
C LEU A 85 10.73 1.56 -3.92
N ALA A 86 11.29 2.73 -4.20
CA ALA A 86 11.53 3.76 -3.19
C ALA A 86 10.32 4.70 -3.11
N MET A 87 9.80 4.87 -1.91
CA MET A 87 8.59 5.65 -1.62
C MET A 87 8.77 6.49 -0.35
N GLU A 88 7.84 7.41 -0.15
CA GLU A 88 7.76 8.22 1.05
C GLU A 88 7.70 7.34 2.31
N LEU A 89 8.59 7.62 3.27
CA LEU A 89 8.48 7.06 4.61
C LEU A 89 7.48 7.91 5.41
N VAL A 90 6.23 7.48 5.45
CA VAL A 90 5.17 8.20 6.16
C VAL A 90 5.39 8.11 7.67
N ARG A 91 5.49 9.28 8.33
CA ARG A 91 5.52 9.37 9.79
C ARG A 91 4.12 9.25 10.36
N GLY A 92 3.92 8.28 11.23
CA GLY A 92 2.62 8.04 11.84
C GLY A 92 2.48 6.63 12.39
N ARG A 93 1.24 6.25 12.66
CA ARG A 93 0.90 4.89 13.12
C ARG A 93 -0.04 4.23 12.10
N PRO A 94 0.20 2.95 11.75
CA PRO A 94 -0.78 2.18 10.97
C PRO A 94 -2.14 2.22 11.66
N LEU A 95 -3.21 2.38 10.87
CA LEU A 95 -4.58 2.45 11.36
C LEU A 95 -4.94 1.16 12.11
N SER A 96 -4.41 0.01 11.71
CA SER A 96 -4.55 -1.27 12.42
C SER A 96 -4.12 -1.17 13.90
N LYS A 97 -3.04 -0.43 14.20
CA LYS A 97 -2.57 -0.20 15.57
C LYS A 97 -3.43 0.82 16.32
N VAL A 98 -4.01 1.78 15.61
CA VAL A 98 -4.91 2.77 16.20
C VAL A 98 -6.23 2.11 16.61
N VAL A 99 -6.83 1.32 15.72
CA VAL A 99 -8.07 0.57 15.98
C VAL A 99 -7.87 -0.49 17.06
N ALA A 100 -6.70 -1.15 17.10
CA ALA A 100 -6.40 -2.14 18.15
C ALA A 100 -6.40 -1.55 19.58
N ALA A 101 -6.25 -0.22 19.71
CA ALA A 101 -6.37 0.47 21.01
C ALA A 101 -7.83 0.76 21.40
N GLY A 102 -8.78 0.56 20.49
CA GLY A 102 -10.21 0.76 20.70
C GLY A 102 -10.88 1.51 19.54
N PRO A 103 -12.22 1.58 19.56
CA PRO A 103 -12.99 2.34 18.58
C PRO A 103 -12.60 3.83 18.55
N ILE A 104 -12.69 4.43 17.37
CA ILE A 104 -12.39 5.83 17.11
C ILE A 104 -13.72 6.62 17.17
N PRO A 105 -13.77 7.79 17.85
CA PRO A 105 -14.92 8.69 17.80
C PRO A 105 -15.33 8.99 16.36
N TRP A 106 -16.64 8.98 16.09
CA TRP A 106 -17.15 8.98 14.71
C TRP A 106 -16.75 10.23 13.92
N GLU A 107 -16.66 11.39 14.56
CA GLU A 107 -16.23 12.65 13.95
C GLU A 107 -14.80 12.51 13.40
N ARG A 108 -13.92 11.93 14.21
CA ARG A 108 -12.53 11.67 13.82
C ARG A 108 -12.46 10.58 12.76
N ALA A 109 -13.28 9.54 12.86
CA ALA A 109 -13.30 8.47 11.89
C ALA A 109 -13.70 8.96 10.50
N VAL A 110 -14.76 9.76 10.42
CA VAL A 110 -15.24 10.38 9.18
C VAL A 110 -14.20 11.34 8.62
N ALA A 111 -13.55 12.17 9.44
CA ALA A 111 -12.51 13.09 8.98
C ALA A 111 -11.29 12.35 8.38
N LEU A 112 -10.84 11.27 9.03
CA LEU A 112 -9.78 10.41 8.50
C LEU A 112 -10.19 9.77 7.17
N LEU A 113 -11.39 9.22 7.10
CA LEU A 113 -11.88 8.56 5.89
C LEU A 113 -12.04 9.54 4.73
N ALA A 114 -12.57 10.74 4.98
CA ALA A 114 -12.71 11.79 3.97
C ALA A 114 -11.35 12.12 3.32
N SER A 115 -10.30 12.29 4.13
CA SER A 115 -8.96 12.55 3.59
C SER A 115 -8.44 11.41 2.71
N ALA A 116 -8.73 10.15 3.06
CA ALA A 116 -8.34 9.01 2.24
C ALA A 116 -9.15 8.91 0.95
N LEU A 117 -10.45 9.19 1.00
CA LEU A 117 -11.32 9.23 -0.18
C LEU A 117 -10.85 10.27 -1.19
N ASP A 118 -10.46 11.46 -0.73
CA ASP A 118 -9.91 12.51 -1.60
C ASP A 118 -8.65 12.02 -2.34
N GLY A 119 -7.75 11.34 -1.62
CA GLY A 119 -6.57 10.74 -2.24
C GLY A 119 -6.91 9.64 -3.24
N ILE A 120 -7.77 8.70 -2.85
CA ILE A 120 -8.19 7.59 -3.69
C ILE A 120 -8.87 8.08 -4.97
N GLN A 121 -9.67 9.15 -4.91
CA GLN A 121 -10.26 9.77 -6.10
C GLN A 121 -9.18 10.25 -7.09
N VAL A 122 -8.12 10.92 -6.61
CA VAL A 122 -7.00 11.35 -7.47
C VAL A 122 -6.31 10.16 -8.14
N ALA A 123 -6.14 9.04 -7.42
CA ALA A 123 -5.60 7.83 -8.01
C ALA A 123 -6.53 7.22 -9.06
N HIS A 124 -7.84 7.17 -8.78
CA HIS A 124 -8.86 6.67 -9.71
C HIS A 124 -8.94 7.50 -10.99
N ASP A 125 -8.88 8.83 -10.88
CA ASP A 125 -8.86 9.76 -12.02
C ASP A 125 -7.63 9.54 -12.91
N ALA A 126 -6.52 9.09 -12.32
CA ALA A 126 -5.29 8.71 -13.03
C ALA A 126 -5.32 7.25 -13.54
N GLY A 127 -6.42 6.52 -13.37
CA GLY A 127 -6.58 5.13 -13.81
C GLY A 127 -5.91 4.09 -12.91
N VAL A 128 -5.57 4.45 -11.66
CA VAL A 128 -4.93 3.55 -10.69
C VAL A 128 -5.94 3.14 -9.62
N VAL A 129 -6.18 1.83 -9.47
CA VAL A 129 -7.01 1.26 -8.41
C VAL A 129 -6.11 0.60 -7.37
N HIS A 130 -6.34 0.86 -6.08
CA HIS A 130 -5.49 0.38 -5.00
C HIS A 130 -5.64 -1.14 -4.78
N ARG A 131 -6.87 -1.67 -4.80
CA ARG A 131 -7.25 -3.10 -4.70
C ARG A 131 -6.90 -3.84 -3.39
N ASP A 132 -6.05 -3.29 -2.55
CA ASP A 132 -5.65 -3.87 -1.24
C ASP A 132 -5.81 -2.86 -0.08
N ILE A 133 -6.90 -2.08 -0.05
CA ILE A 133 -7.15 -1.16 1.06
C ILE A 133 -7.49 -1.99 2.31
N LYS A 134 -6.75 -1.71 3.39
CA LYS A 134 -6.92 -2.30 4.73
C LYS A 134 -6.20 -1.44 5.77
N PRO A 135 -6.50 -1.57 7.07
CA PRO A 135 -5.91 -0.72 8.10
C PRO A 135 -4.37 -0.76 8.19
N GLU A 136 -3.71 -1.81 7.71
CA GLU A 136 -2.25 -1.90 7.64
C GLU A 136 -1.63 -0.98 6.57
N ASN A 137 -2.38 -0.70 5.49
CA ASN A 137 -1.95 0.13 4.36
C ASN A 137 -2.43 1.58 4.49
N LEU A 138 -2.95 1.95 5.67
CA LEU A 138 -3.44 3.28 5.98
C LEU A 138 -2.68 3.79 7.20
N ILE A 139 -1.98 4.92 7.06
CA ILE A 139 -1.20 5.50 8.15
C ILE A 139 -1.88 6.76 8.63
N VAL A 140 -2.22 6.78 9.92
CA VAL A 140 -2.65 8.00 10.62
C VAL A 140 -1.38 8.82 10.88
N THR A 141 -1.25 9.92 10.15
CA THR A 141 -0.09 10.81 10.24
C THR A 141 -0.09 11.56 11.57
N GLU A 142 1.07 12.11 11.95
CA GLU A 142 1.18 13.00 13.11
C GLU A 142 0.32 14.26 12.97
N ALA A 143 0.05 14.70 11.74
CA ALA A 143 -0.84 15.81 11.42
C ALA A 143 -2.34 15.45 11.54
N GLY A 144 -2.67 14.20 11.86
CA GLY A 144 -4.06 13.76 12.08
C GLY A 144 -4.83 13.44 10.79
N SER A 145 -4.16 13.30 9.65
CA SER A 145 -4.76 12.85 8.38
C SER A 145 -4.49 11.36 8.13
N LEU A 146 -5.25 10.75 7.22
CA LEU A 146 -4.98 9.39 6.75
C LEU A 146 -4.20 9.45 5.44
N LYS A 147 -3.06 8.76 5.39
CA LYS A 147 -2.28 8.59 4.17
C LYS A 147 -2.30 7.13 3.74
N VAL A 148 -2.65 6.91 2.48
CA VAL A 148 -2.68 5.60 1.82
C VAL A 148 -1.28 5.24 1.36
N THR A 149 -0.82 4.06 1.75
CA THR A 149 0.47 3.48 1.38
C THR A 149 0.28 2.18 0.62
N ASP A 150 1.36 1.63 0.08
CA ASP A 150 1.35 0.28 -0.50
C ASP A 150 0.28 0.07 -1.58
N PHE A 151 0.13 1.06 -2.47
CA PHE A 151 -0.72 0.91 -3.66
C PHE A 151 -0.46 -0.45 -4.28
N GLY A 152 -1.53 -1.25 -4.28
CA GLY A 152 -1.48 -2.67 -4.45
C GLY A 152 -1.17 -3.03 -5.89
N ILE A 153 0.11 -3.01 -6.23
CA ILE A 153 0.60 -3.61 -7.47
C ILE A 153 0.48 -5.16 -7.40
N ALA A 154 -0.03 -5.68 -6.27
CA ALA A 154 -0.20 -7.09 -5.92
C ALA A 154 -1.21 -7.86 -6.81
N ARG A 155 -2.21 -7.18 -7.39
CA ARG A 155 -3.27 -7.86 -8.17
C ARG A 155 -3.14 -7.73 -9.69
N VAL A 156 -2.01 -7.20 -10.14
CA VAL A 156 -1.50 -7.40 -11.50
C VAL A 156 -1.50 -8.89 -11.92
N MET A 157 -1.51 -9.80 -10.93
CA MET A 157 -1.54 -11.27 -11.02
C MET A 157 -2.81 -11.91 -11.62
N GLY A 158 -3.80 -11.14 -12.07
CA GLY A 158 -4.90 -11.67 -12.86
C GLY A 158 -5.97 -12.46 -12.08
N SER A 159 -7.16 -12.45 -12.66
CA SER A 159 -8.44 -13.03 -12.25
C SER A 159 -8.47 -14.56 -12.06
N GLY A 160 -7.32 -15.25 -11.96
CA GLY A 160 -7.26 -16.72 -12.07
C GLY A 160 -6.63 -17.50 -10.91
N HIS A 161 -5.92 -16.85 -9.97
CA HIS A 161 -5.07 -17.56 -9.00
C HIS A 161 -5.34 -17.21 -7.53
N LEU A 162 -6.58 -16.88 -7.19
CA LEU A 162 -7.01 -16.50 -5.84
C LEU A 162 -6.94 -17.62 -4.79
N THR A 163 -6.60 -18.86 -5.17
CA THR A 163 -6.84 -20.06 -4.33
C THR A 163 -5.59 -20.76 -3.79
N ARG A 164 -4.37 -20.27 -4.03
CA ARG A 164 -3.13 -20.94 -3.57
C ARG A 164 -2.26 -20.03 -2.71
N THR A 165 -2.66 -19.77 -1.47
CA THR A 165 -1.78 -19.67 -0.28
C THR A 165 -2.56 -19.08 0.90
N GLY A 166 -2.39 -19.67 2.10
CA GLY A 166 -3.00 -19.22 3.36
C GLY A 166 -2.57 -17.83 3.87
N LEU A 167 -1.93 -17.02 3.02
CA LEU A 167 -1.57 -15.62 3.27
C LEU A 167 -2.77 -14.65 3.10
N LEU A 168 -3.90 -15.12 2.57
CA LEU A 168 -5.08 -14.31 2.22
C LEU A 168 -6.05 -14.02 3.38
N VAL A 169 -5.96 -14.74 4.52
CA VAL A 169 -7.00 -14.70 5.57
C VAL A 169 -7.23 -13.29 6.14
N GLY A 170 -6.19 -12.47 6.25
CA GLY A 170 -6.30 -11.08 6.74
C GLY A 170 -6.90 -10.10 5.72
N THR A 171 -6.50 -10.22 4.45
CA THR A 171 -6.99 -9.31 3.40
C THR A 171 -8.45 -9.57 3.02
N LEU A 172 -8.93 -10.82 3.13
CA LEU A 172 -10.30 -11.19 2.76
C LEU A 172 -11.38 -10.36 3.48
N ARG A 173 -11.09 -9.87 4.69
CA ARG A 173 -12.03 -9.07 5.51
C ARG A 173 -12.44 -7.74 4.89
N TYR A 174 -11.61 -7.21 3.99
CA TYR A 174 -11.84 -5.91 3.32
C TYR A 174 -12.05 -6.06 1.81
N MET A 175 -11.97 -7.30 1.28
CA MET A 175 -12.20 -7.54 -0.15
C MET A 175 -13.68 -7.43 -0.48
N SER A 176 -13.98 -6.75 -1.58
CA SER A 176 -15.33 -6.70 -2.14
C SER A 176 -15.80 -8.09 -2.64
N PRO A 177 -17.13 -8.33 -2.71
CA PRO A 177 -17.66 -9.59 -3.23
C PRO A 177 -17.16 -9.94 -4.64
N GLU A 178 -17.07 -8.97 -5.53
CA GLU A 178 -16.52 -9.10 -6.89
C GLU A 178 -15.04 -9.50 -6.88
N GLN A 179 -14.25 -8.94 -5.96
CA GLN A 179 -12.84 -9.34 -5.78
C GLN A 179 -12.67 -10.77 -5.28
N ILE A 180 -13.60 -11.26 -4.45
CA ILE A 180 -13.61 -12.63 -3.94
C ILE A 180 -14.04 -13.61 -5.04
N ARG A 181 -15.03 -13.22 -5.86
CA ARG A 181 -15.51 -14.01 -7.00
C ARG A 181 -14.55 -14.02 -8.19
N GLY A 182 -13.51 -13.18 -8.18
CA GLY A 182 -12.54 -13.09 -9.28
C GLY A 182 -13.11 -12.39 -10.51
N GLU A 183 -14.15 -11.58 -10.33
CA GLU A 183 -14.77 -10.78 -11.38
C GLU A 183 -13.84 -9.62 -11.78
N GLU A 184 -14.16 -8.95 -12.90
CA GLU A 184 -13.49 -7.70 -13.25
C GLU A 184 -13.81 -6.62 -12.21
N VAL A 185 -12.81 -5.83 -11.86
CA VAL A 185 -12.89 -4.84 -10.78
C VAL A 185 -12.49 -3.45 -11.25
N ASP A 186 -13.15 -2.44 -10.70
CA ASP A 186 -12.83 -1.03 -10.90
C ASP A 186 -12.65 -0.31 -9.55
N GLY A 187 -12.58 1.03 -9.56
CA GLY A 187 -12.40 1.83 -8.36
C GLY A 187 -13.42 1.58 -7.23
N ARG A 188 -14.59 1.00 -7.51
CA ARG A 188 -15.61 0.71 -6.49
C ARG A 188 -15.14 -0.28 -5.43
N VAL A 189 -14.16 -1.13 -5.74
CA VAL A 189 -13.59 -2.06 -4.77
C VAL A 189 -12.83 -1.35 -3.64
N ASP A 190 -12.19 -0.22 -3.96
CA ASP A 190 -11.50 0.61 -2.97
C ASP A 190 -12.52 1.32 -2.06
N VAL A 191 -13.64 1.78 -2.64
CA VAL A 191 -14.74 2.39 -1.88
C VAL A 191 -15.37 1.38 -0.92
N TYR A 192 -15.60 0.14 -1.37
CA TYR A 192 -16.08 -0.95 -0.52
C TYR A 192 -15.13 -1.19 0.65
N ALA A 193 -13.84 -1.33 0.36
CA ALA A 193 -12.81 -1.60 1.37
C ALA A 193 -12.69 -0.44 2.38
N LEU A 194 -12.78 0.81 1.92
CA LEU A 194 -12.85 1.99 2.78
C LEU A 194 -14.09 2.00 3.68
N GLY A 195 -15.24 1.53 3.19
CA GLY A 195 -16.44 1.33 3.99
C GLY A 195 -16.25 0.27 5.09
N ALA A 196 -15.58 -0.84 4.76
CA ALA A 196 -15.22 -1.88 5.74
C ALA A 196 -14.23 -1.35 6.80
N VAL A 197 -13.26 -0.54 6.38
CA VAL A 197 -12.34 0.16 7.29
C VAL A 197 -13.09 1.12 8.21
N LEU A 198 -14.03 1.92 7.69
CA LEU A 198 -14.84 2.81 8.51
C LEU A 198 -15.64 2.04 9.56
N TYR A 199 -16.26 0.91 9.17
CA TYR A 199 -16.98 0.05 10.11
C TYR A 199 -16.07 -0.39 11.25
N GLU A 200 -14.86 -0.83 10.93
CA GLU A 200 -13.90 -1.26 11.94
C GLU A 200 -13.42 -0.12 12.82
N MET A 201 -13.17 1.07 12.26
CA MET A 201 -12.82 2.25 13.04
C MET A 201 -13.89 2.57 14.08
N LEU A 202 -15.17 2.44 13.71
CA LEU A 202 -16.30 2.78 14.59
C LEU A 202 -16.63 1.69 15.62
N THR A 203 -16.33 0.43 15.31
CA THR A 203 -16.77 -0.72 16.14
C THR A 203 -15.63 -1.45 16.83
N GLY A 204 -14.37 -1.20 16.43
CA GLY A 204 -13.19 -1.92 16.89
C GLY A 204 -13.05 -3.34 16.32
N ARG A 205 -13.93 -3.74 15.38
CA ARG A 205 -13.89 -5.06 14.73
C ARG A 205 -14.24 -4.95 13.25
N PRO A 206 -13.64 -5.78 12.38
CA PRO A 206 -14.02 -5.81 10.96
C PRO A 206 -15.48 -6.24 10.78
N PRO A 207 -16.12 -5.87 9.66
CA PRO A 207 -17.52 -6.21 9.40
C PRO A 207 -17.76 -7.71 9.16
N PHE A 208 -16.72 -8.46 8.77
CA PHE A 208 -16.78 -9.90 8.45
C PHE A 208 -15.62 -10.67 9.11
#